data_AF-A0A3A8ZN56-F1
#
_entry.id   AF-A0A3A8ZN56-F1
#
_cell.length_a   1.000
_cell.length_b   1.000
_cell.length_c   1.000
_cell.angle_alpha   90.00
_cell.angle_beta   90.00
_cell.angle_gamma   90.00
#
_symmetry.space_group_name_H-M   'P 1'
#
loop_
_entity.id
_entity.type
_entity.pdbx_description
1 polymer ?
#
loop_
_entity_poly.entity_id
_entity_poly.type
_entity_poly.pdbx_seq_one_letter_code
_entity_poly.pdbx_strand_id
1 'polypeptide(L)' 'MLIAKNEIYARHGYIFKNEDLYNYFMGCIWYSPTCDSTDFDDNIFNEYEKENLEILSDLDTY' A
#
# COMPACT_ATOMS: atom_id res chain seq x y z
N MET A 1 -9.75 -5.90 5.12
CA MET A 1 -9.21 -5.90 3.73
C MET A 1 -7.78 -5.37 3.64
N LEU A 2 -6.91 -5.81 4.55
CA LEU A 2 -5.58 -5.22 4.71
C LEU A 2 -4.69 -5.35 3.46
N ILE A 3 -4.67 -6.50 2.80
CA ILE A 3 -3.71 -6.74 1.70
C ILE A 3 -4.02 -5.85 0.49
N ALA A 4 -5.29 -5.71 0.09
CA ALA A 4 -5.67 -4.91 -1.08
C ALA A 4 -5.32 -3.42 -0.91
N LYS A 5 -5.56 -2.86 0.28
CA LYS A 5 -5.17 -1.48 0.59
C LYS A 5 -3.66 -1.33 0.51
N ASN A 6 -2.92 -2.23 1.17
CA ASN A 6 -1.46 -2.22 1.18
C ASN A 6 -0.85 -2.50 -0.21
N GLU A 7 -1.53 -3.22 -1.10
CA GLU A 7 -1.06 -3.45 -2.47
C GLU A 7 -0.87 -2.14 -3.25
N ILE A 8 -1.78 -1.17 -3.06
CA ILE A 8 -1.68 0.16 -3.67
C ILE A 8 -0.40 0.85 -3.18
N TYR A 9 -0.15 0.89 -1.87
CA TYR A 9 1.10 1.42 -1.31
C TYR A 9 2.34 0.66 -1.82
N ALA A 10 2.26 -0.68 -1.90
CA ALA A 10 3.36 -1.54 -2.33
C ALA A 10 3.78 -1.26 -3.78
N ARG A 11 2.82 -0.98 -4.67
CA ARG A 11 3.10 -0.63 -6.08
C ARG A 11 3.89 0.66 -6.24
N HIS A 12 3.74 1.58 -5.30
CA HIS A 12 4.49 2.84 -5.26
C HIS A 12 5.81 2.72 -4.50
N GLY A 13 6.18 1.51 -4.11
CA GLY A 13 7.44 1.22 -3.43
C GLY A 13 7.46 1.61 -1.96
N TYR A 14 6.28 1.73 -1.33
CA TYR A 14 6.16 1.99 0.10
C TYR A 14 6.80 0.86 0.91
N ILE A 15 7.68 1.23 1.85
CA ILE A 15 8.32 0.30 2.78
C ILE A 15 7.41 0.09 3.99
N PHE A 16 6.90 -1.13 4.14
CA PHE A 16 6.07 -1.50 5.29
C PHE A 16 6.92 -1.65 6.56
N LYS A 17 6.50 -0.97 7.63
CA LYS A 17 7.08 -1.16 8.98
C LYS A 17 6.59 -2.44 9.66
N ASN A 18 5.44 -2.96 9.22
CA ASN A 18 4.91 -4.21 9.71
C ASN A 18 5.64 -5.37 9.01
N GLU A 19 6.29 -6.23 9.80
CA GLU A 19 7.13 -7.31 9.31
C GLU A 19 6.33 -8.36 8.50
N ASP A 20 5.08 -8.65 8.88
CA ASP A 20 4.22 -9.58 8.15
C ASP A 20 3.89 -9.05 6.75
N LEU A 21 3.52 -7.77 6.65
CA LEU A 21 3.24 -7.12 5.36
C LEU A 21 4.51 -7.02 4.51
N TYR A 22 5.62 -6.60 5.12
CA TYR A 22 6.89 -6.50 4.44
C TYR A 22 7.32 -7.86 3.86
N ASN A 23 7.29 -8.94 4.64
CA ASN A 23 7.62 -10.28 4.17
C ASN A 23 6.65 -10.78 3.09
N TYR A 24 5.35 -10.49 3.24
CA TYR A 24 4.34 -10.85 2.25
C TYR A 24 4.62 -10.20 0.89
N PHE A 25 4.85 -8.89 0.86
CA PHE A 25 5.12 -8.16 -0.39
C PHE A 25 6.54 -8.39 -0.91
N MET A 26 7.54 -8.62 -0.05
CA MET A 26 8.90 -9.03 -0.48
C MET A 26 8.93 -10.35 -1.24
N GLY A 27 7.93 -11.22 -1.04
CA GLY A 27 7.75 -12.42 -1.87
C GLY A 27 7.25 -12.12 -3.29
N CYS A 28 6.78 -10.90 -3.56
CA CYS A 28 6.24 -10.50 -4.85
C CYS A 28 7.35 -9.94 -5.75
N ILE A 29 7.55 -10.56 -6.92
CA ILE A 29 8.55 -10.15 -7.91
C ILE A 29 8.41 -8.69 -8.40
N TRP A 30 7.21 -8.11 -8.27
CA TRP A 30 6.88 -6.76 -8.70
C TRP A 30 7.05 -5.73 -7.59
N TYR A 31 7.23 -6.15 -6.34
CA TYR A 31 7.39 -5.24 -5.21
C TYR A 31 8.84 -4.76 -5.14
N SER A 32 9.02 -3.44 -5.20
CA SER A 32 10.33 -2.81 -5.07
C SER A 32 10.27 -1.73 -4.00
N PRO A 33 10.78 -1.99 -2.78
CA PRO A 33 10.82 -0.99 -1.71
C PRO A 33 11.79 0.14 -2.08
N THR A 34 11.24 1.32 -2.38
CA THR A 34 12.02 2.50 -2.82
C THR A 34 11.77 3.73 -1.95
N CYS A 35 10.63 3.82 -1.28
CA CYS A 35 10.18 5.01 -0.58
C CYS A 35 9.84 4.66 0.87
N ASP A 36 10.59 5.25 1.80
CA ASP A 36 10.40 5.03 3.22
C ASP A 36 9.12 5.72 3.71
N SER A 37 8.51 5.24 4.79
CA SER A 37 7.21 5.72 5.24
C SER A 37 7.20 7.21 5.61
N THR A 38 8.37 7.79 5.89
CA THR A 38 8.56 9.21 6.21
C THR A 38 8.67 10.11 4.98
N ASP A 39 9.01 9.56 3.82
CA ASP A 39 9.16 10.28 2.55
C ASP A 39 7.97 10.05 1.61
N PHE A 40 7.11 9.09 1.96
CA PHE A 40 5.95 8.73 1.17
C PHE A 40 4.91 9.86 1.17
N ASP A 41 4.73 10.47 0.00
CA ASP A 41 3.74 11.51 -0.22
C ASP A 41 2.41 10.86 -0.65
N ASP A 42 1.27 11.29 -0.09
CA ASP A 42 -0.03 10.69 -0.45
C ASP A 42 -0.56 11.24 -1.81
N ASN A 43 0.11 12.20 -2.44
CA ASN A 43 -0.31 12.76 -3.74
C ASN A 43 0.17 11.96 -4.95
N ILE A 44 1.00 10.92 -4.77
CA ILE A 44 1.39 10.02 -5.88
C ILE A 44 0.20 9.18 -6.37
N PHE A 45 -0.83 8.99 -5.53
CA PHE A 45 -2.03 8.27 -5.94
C PHE A 45 -2.85 9.02 -6.98
N ASN A 46 -3.27 8.30 -8.02
CA ASN A 46 -4.24 8.81 -8.98
C ASN A 46 -5.67 8.82 -8.41
N GLU A 47 -6.62 9.40 -9.15
CA GLU A 47 -8.03 9.50 -8.74
C GLU A 47 -8.67 8.14 -8.41
N TYR A 48 -8.39 7.10 -9.20
CA TYR A 48 -8.91 5.75 -8.97
C TYR A 48 -8.28 5.08 -7.76
N GLU A 49 -7.00 5.32 -7.51
CA GLU A 49 -6.32 4.78 -6.34
C GLU A 49 -6.86 5.40 -5.06
N LYS A 50 -7.16 6.71 -5.09
CA LYS A 50 -7.83 7.40 -3.98
C LYS A 50 -9.23 6.85 -3.74
N GLU A 51 -10.06 6.71 -4.77
CA GLU A 51 -11.39 6.10 -4.62
C GLU A 51 -11.30 4.65 -4.10
N ASN A 52 -10.37 3.85 -4.63
CA ASN A 52 -10.16 2.49 -4.15
C ASN A 52 -9.74 2.45 -2.68
N LEU A 53 -8.87 3.37 -2.24
CA LEU A 53 -8.49 3.50 -0.83
C LEU A 53 -9.69 3.85 0.06
N GLU A 54 -10.58 4.74 -0.41
CA GLU A 54 -11.81 5.09 0.30
C GLU A 54 -12.75 3.89 0.42
N ILE A 55 -13.02 3.19 -0.69
CA ILE A 55 -13.88 2.00 -0.73
C ILE A 55 -13.32 0.91 0.20
N LEU A 56 -12.01 0.65 0.13
CA LEU A 56 -11.37 -0.37 0.95
C LEU A 56 -11.34 0.01 2.44
N SER A 57 -11.30 1.31 2.76
CA SER A 57 -11.38 1.79 4.14
C SER A 57 -12.79 1.68 4.71
N ASP A 58 -13.81 1.94 3.90
CA ASP A 58 -15.22 1.77 4.29
C ASP A 58 -15.54 0.30 4.56
N LEU A 59 -15.10 -0.58 3.65
CA LEU A 59 -15.33 -2.01 3.78
C LEU A 59 -14.55 -2.69 4.92
N ASP A 60 -13.48 -2.07 5.44
CA ASP A 60 -12.74 -2.56 6.62
C ASP A 60 -13.50 -2.29 7.93
N THR A 61 -14.53 -1.43 7.89
CA THR A 61 -15.31 -1.01 9.07
C THR A 61 -16.48 -1.97 9.40
N TYR A 62 -16.70 -3.03 8.60
CA TYR A 62 -17.74 -4.05 8.78
C TYR A 62 -17.17 -5.42 9.17
#